data_AF-A0A149VQF7-F1
#
_entry.id   AF-A0A149VQF7-F1
#
_cell.length_a   1.000
_cell.length_b   1.000
_cell.length_c   1.000
_cell.angle_alpha   90.00
_cell.angle_beta   90.00
_cell.angle_gamma   90.00
#
_symmetry.space_group_name_H-M   'P 1'
#
loop_
_entity.id
_entity.type
_entity.pdbx_description
1 polymer ?
#
loop_
_entity_poly.entity_id
_entity_poly.type
_entity_poly.pdbx_seq_one_letter_code
_entity_poly.pdbx_strand_id
1 'polypeptide(L)'
;MDYDDNPISPSEFDNDLHAVNREIVRLAYILNIDLENQHQIDELMSDTTLSQSKDKLSQEKMTLKGLLVLRGELSKERIESGLSEGMSPLDEEAFKQLKPGNK
;
A
#
# COMPACT_ATOMS: atom_id res chain seq x y z
N MET A 1 -7.99 13.23 -26.35
CA MET A 1 -7.46 12.73 -25.08
C MET A 1 -6.11 13.39 -24.97
N ASP A 2 -6.09 14.63 -24.50
CA ASP A 2 -4.85 15.34 -24.26
C ASP A 2 -4.30 14.76 -22.97
N TYR A 3 -3.25 13.94 -23.09
CA TYR A 3 -2.42 13.63 -21.94
C TYR A 3 -1.72 14.95 -21.61
N ASP A 4 -2.05 15.50 -20.44
CA ASP A 4 -1.44 16.73 -19.96
C ASP A 4 0.04 16.39 -19.70
N ASP A 5 0.91 16.73 -20.67
CA ASP A 5 2.38 16.51 -20.64
C ASP A 5 3.08 17.40 -19.59
N ASN A 6 2.32 17.90 -18.61
CA ASN A 6 2.87 18.63 -17.48
C ASN A 6 3.65 17.65 -16.60
N PRO A 7 4.86 18.01 -16.15
CA PRO A 7 5.59 17.18 -15.21
C PRO A 7 4.73 16.97 -13.96
N ILE A 8 4.49 15.70 -13.61
CA ILE A 8 3.75 15.32 -12.40
C ILE A 8 4.38 16.08 -11.24
N SER A 9 3.56 16.87 -10.56
CA SER A 9 4.03 17.68 -9.46
C SER A 9 4.44 16.77 -8.30
N PRO A 10 5.49 17.10 -7.53
CA PRO A 10 5.83 16.34 -6.32
C PRO A 10 4.65 16.15 -5.36
N SER A 11 3.72 17.12 -5.32
CA SER A 11 2.49 17.06 -4.54
C SER A 11 1.50 15.99 -5.00
N GLU A 12 1.45 15.66 -6.29
CA GLU A 12 0.59 14.58 -6.80
C GLU A 12 1.12 13.22 -6.34
N PHE A 13 2.43 13.00 -6.43
CA PHE A 13 3.05 11.79 -5.89
C PHE A 13 2.82 11.65 -4.38
N ASP A 14 2.92 12.74 -3.61
CA ASP A 14 2.66 12.70 -2.16
C ASP A 14 1.20 12.31 -1.88
N ASN A 15 0.25 12.90 -2.60
CA ASN A 15 -1.17 12.60 -2.43
C ASN A 15 -1.52 11.15 -2.78
N ASP A 16 -0.97 10.63 -3.88
CA ASP A 16 -1.20 9.25 -4.30
C ASP A 16 -0.60 8.25 -3.29
N LEU A 17 0.62 8.52 -2.83
CA LEU A 17 1.27 7.69 -1.81
C LEU A 17 0.46 7.68 -0.51
N HIS A 18 -0.03 8.83 -0.05
CA HIS A 18 -0.90 8.92 1.13
C HIS A 18 -2.22 8.18 0.96
N ALA A 19 -2.85 8.26 -0.21
CA ALA A 19 -4.09 7.55 -0.49
C ALA A 19 -3.87 6.03 -0.43
N VAL A 20 -2.82 5.55 -1.09
CA VAL A 20 -2.46 4.13 -1.11
C VAL A 20 -2.07 3.63 0.28
N ASN A 21 -1.23 4.37 1.01
CA ASN A 21 -0.81 4.01 2.37
C ASN A 21 -1.98 3.86 3.33
N ARG A 22 -2.94 4.80 3.33
CA ARG A 22 -4.14 4.70 4.19
C ARG A 22 -4.99 3.47 3.88
N GLU A 23 -5.11 3.11 2.60
CA GLU A 23 -5.91 1.95 2.22
C GLU A 23 -5.21 0.62 2.54
N ILE A 24 -3.88 0.55 2.38
CA ILE A 24 -3.05 -0.56 2.86
C ILE A 24 -3.29 -0.77 4.36
N VAL A 25 -3.18 0.30 5.15
CA VAL A 25 -3.37 0.26 6.60
C VAL A 25 -4.77 -0.24 6.98
N ARG A 26 -5.82 0.27 6.33
CA ARG A 26 -7.20 -0.14 6.62
C ARG A 26 -7.46 -1.60 6.29
N LEU A 27 -7.02 -2.06 5.12
CA LEU A 27 -7.22 -3.44 4.70
C LEU A 27 -6.39 -4.41 5.55
N ALA A 28 -5.14 -4.07 5.86
CA ALA A 28 -4.31 -4.87 6.76
C ALA A 28 -4.97 -5.04 8.13
N TYR A 29 -5.53 -3.97 8.69
CA TYR A 29 -6.30 -4.02 9.94
C TYR A 29 -7.52 -4.94 9.84
N ILE A 30 -8.35 -4.79 8.79
CA ILE A 30 -9.55 -5.64 8.58
C ILE A 30 -9.16 -7.12 8.43
N LEU A 31 -8.05 -7.40 7.76
CA LEU A 31 -7.54 -8.74 7.49
C LEU A 31 -6.73 -9.34 8.65
N ASN A 32 -6.51 -8.58 9.73
CA ASN A 32 -5.59 -8.93 10.82
C ASN A 32 -4.18 -9.30 10.33
N ILE A 33 -3.70 -8.56 9.32
CA ILE A 33 -2.32 -8.67 8.83
C ILE A 33 -1.49 -7.58 9.50
N ASP A 34 -0.43 -7.99 10.17
CA ASP A 34 0.52 -7.09 10.80
C ASP A 34 1.54 -6.59 9.77
N LEU A 35 1.47 -5.30 9.45
CA LEU A 35 2.38 -4.65 8.48
C LEU A 35 3.83 -4.58 8.98
N GLU A 36 4.09 -4.71 10.28
CA GLU A 36 5.45 -4.82 10.82
C GLU A 36 6.01 -6.24 10.74
N ASN A 37 5.14 -7.23 10.54
CA ASN A 37 5.53 -8.62 10.43
C ASN A 37 5.86 -8.99 8.98
N GLN A 38 7.14 -8.86 8.62
CA GLN A 38 7.63 -9.18 7.28
C GLN A 38 7.22 -10.59 6.80
N HIS A 39 7.14 -11.57 7.70
CA HIS A 39 6.74 -12.92 7.31
C HIS A 39 5.30 -12.99 6.79
N GLN A 40 4.35 -12.28 7.42
CA GLN A 40 2.96 -12.23 6.95
C GLN A 40 2.85 -11.50 5.60
N ILE A 41 3.66 -10.48 5.40
CA ILE A 41 3.74 -9.77 4.12
C ILE A 41 4.30 -10.69 3.04
N ASP A 42 5.37 -11.42 3.32
CA ASP A 42 5.97 -12.36 2.37
C ASP A 42 5.01 -13.52 2.02
N GLU A 43 4.26 -14.04 3.00
CA GLU A 43 3.20 -15.02 2.78
C GLU A 43 2.12 -14.47 1.84
N LEU A 44 1.61 -13.25 2.10
CA LEU A 44 0.64 -12.60 1.23
C LEU A 44 1.18 -12.40 -0.20
N MET A 45 2.42 -11.94 -0.31
CA MET A 45 3.07 -11.65 -1.59
C MET A 45 3.38 -12.90 -2.40
N SER A 46 3.64 -14.03 -1.74
CA SER A 46 3.93 -15.32 -2.39
C SER A 46 2.68 -16.17 -2.69
N ASP A 47 1.53 -15.86 -2.09
CA ASP A 47 0.29 -16.60 -2.32
C ASP A 47 -0.20 -16.44 -3.78
N THR A 48 -0.10 -17.53 -4.55
CA THR A 48 -0.54 -17.62 -5.95
C THR A 48 -1.99 -18.11 -6.10
N THR A 49 -2.62 -18.52 -5.00
CA THR A 49 -3.96 -19.11 -4.99
C THR A 49 -5.07 -18.06 -4.91
N LEU A 50 -4.75 -16.86 -4.39
CA LEU A 50 -5.71 -15.76 -4.21
C LEU A 50 -6.47 -15.39 -5.49
N SER A 51 -5.80 -15.41 -6.64
CA SER A 51 -6.40 -15.06 -7.95
C SER A 51 -7.43 -16.09 -8.45
N GLN A 52 -7.38 -17.31 -7.92
CA GLN A 52 -8.28 -18.40 -8.29
C GLN A 52 -9.52 -18.45 -7.42
N SER A 53 -9.45 -17.87 -6.21
CA SER A 53 -10.57 -17.85 -5.30
C SER A 53 -11.60 -16.77 -5.66
N LYS A 54 -12.87 -17.06 -5.40
CA LYS A 54 -14.00 -16.14 -5.60
C LYS A 54 -14.58 -15.65 -4.28
N ASP A 55 -14.03 -16.08 -3.14
CA ASP A 55 -14.52 -15.64 -1.84
C ASP A 55 -14.06 -14.21 -1.52
N LYS A 56 -14.86 -13.52 -0.69
CA LYS A 56 -14.64 -12.12 -0.36
C LYS A 56 -13.31 -11.89 0.37
N LEU A 57 -12.90 -12.79 1.25
CA LEU A 57 -11.66 -12.66 2.01
C LEU A 57 -10.44 -12.74 1.08
N SER A 58 -10.45 -13.69 0.13
CA SER A 58 -9.39 -13.80 -0.87
C SER A 58 -9.34 -12.58 -1.79
N GLN A 59 -10.48 -11.99 -2.14
CA GLN A 59 -10.52 -10.73 -2.90
C GLN A 59 -9.89 -9.58 -2.12
N GLU A 60 -10.23 -9.43 -0.83
CA GLU A 60 -9.64 -8.38 0.03
C GLU A 60 -8.14 -8.56 0.21
N LYS A 61 -7.66 -9.80 0.39
CA LYS A 61 -6.21 -10.12 0.41
C LYS A 61 -5.55 -9.77 -0.93
N MET A 62 -6.20 -10.10 -2.05
CA MET A 62 -5.70 -9.76 -3.38
C MET A 62 -5.63 -8.24 -3.59
N THR A 63 -6.61 -7.48 -3.09
CA THR A 63 -6.60 -6.01 -3.09
C THR A 63 -5.43 -5.47 -2.27
N LEU A 64 -5.23 -5.96 -1.04
CA LEU A 64 -4.09 -5.54 -0.22
C LEU A 64 -2.75 -5.82 -0.91
N LYS A 65 -2.59 -7.01 -1.49
CA LYS A 65 -1.42 -7.39 -2.30
C LYS A 65 -1.20 -6.42 -3.47
N GLY A 66 -2.26 -6.09 -4.21
CA GLY A 66 -2.19 -5.13 -5.31
C GLY A 66 -1.77 -3.73 -4.87
N LEU A 67 -2.28 -3.26 -3.72
CA LEU A 67 -1.91 -1.96 -3.16
C LEU A 67 -0.45 -1.91 -2.70
N LEU A 68 0.06 -2.97 -2.08
CA LEU A 68 1.49 -3.06 -1.70
C LEU A 68 2.41 -2.99 -2.92
N VAL A 69 2.04 -3.67 -4.01
CA VAL A 69 2.76 -3.59 -5.29
C VAL A 69 2.69 -2.16 -5.86
N LEU A 70 1.49 -1.57 -5.91
CA LEU A 70 1.29 -0.21 -6.43
C LEU A 70 2.13 0.81 -5.65
N ARG A 71 2.18 0.72 -4.31
CA ARG A 71 3.03 1.57 -3.47
C ARG A 71 4.50 1.43 -3.87
N GLY A 72 4.96 0.21 -4.12
CA GLY A 72 6.32 -0.07 -4.57
C GLY A 72 6.64 0.62 -5.90
N GLU A 73 5.73 0.57 -6.87
CA GLU A 73 5.89 1.24 -8.17
C GLU A 73 5.88 2.77 -8.03
N LEU A 74 4.94 3.34 -7.26
CA LEU A 74 4.92 4.79 -6.98
C LEU A 74 6.22 5.28 -6.31
N SER A 75 6.77 4.47 -5.40
CA SER A 75 8.03 4.79 -4.73
C SER A 75 9.22 4.78 -5.70
N LYS A 76 9.24 3.84 -6.65
CA LYS A 76 10.27 3.81 -7.72
C LYS A 76 10.16 5.03 -8.62
N GLU A 77 8.95 5.36 -9.09
CA GLU A 77 8.71 6.49 -9.99
C GLU A 77 9.14 7.83 -9.36
N ARG A 78 8.91 7.99 -8.05
CA ARG A 78 9.43 9.14 -7.28
C ARG A 78 10.95 9.21 -7.29
N ILE A 79 11.63 8.10 -7.00
CA ILE A 79 13.10 8.04 -6.97
C ILE A 79 13.68 8.35 -8.35
N GLU A 80 13.07 7.80 -9.40
CA GLU A 80 13.45 8.05 -10.80
C GLU A 80 13.24 9.53 -11.20
N SER A 81 12.26 10.19 -10.58
CA SER A 81 12.00 11.63 -10.71
C SER A 81 12.88 12.51 -9.82
N GLY A 82 13.83 11.94 -9.08
CA GLY A 82 14.76 12.68 -8.19
C GLY A 82 14.18 13.06 -6.83
N LEU A 83 13.04 12.50 -6.45
CA LEU A 83 12.40 12.69 -5.13
C LEU A 83 12.81 11.58 -4.16
N SER A 84 12.58 11.79 -2.87
CA SER A 84 12.70 10.72 -1.87
C SER A 84 11.59 9.67 -2.01
N GLU A 85 11.82 8.46 -1.51
CA GLU A 85 10.87 7.32 -1.54
C GLU A 85 9.46 7.67 -1.05
N GLY A 86 9.34 8.61 -0.11
CA GLY A 86 8.06 9.06 0.44
C GLY A 86 7.69 8.30 1.72
N MET A 87 6.54 8.66 2.29
CA MET A 87 6.05 8.12 3.56
C MET A 87 5.76 6.62 3.50
N SER A 88 6.08 5.87 4.56
CA SER A 88 5.68 4.46 4.69
C SER A 88 4.23 4.32 5.15
N PRO A 89 3.51 3.24 4.80
CA PRO A 89 2.25 2.89 5.45
C PRO A 89 2.33 2.86 6.99
N LEU A 90 3.50 2.53 7.55
CA LEU A 90 3.73 2.50 9.00
C LEU A 90 3.81 3.91 9.63
N ASP A 91 4.13 4.93 8.84
CA ASP A 91 4.22 6.31 9.30
C ASP A 91 2.85 7.02 9.31
N GLU A 92 1.86 6.44 8.63
CA GLU A 92 0.51 6.99 8.53
C GLU A 92 -0.15 7.14 9.91
N GLU A 93 -0.86 8.25 10.09
CA GLU A 93 -1.67 8.47 11.29
C GLU A 93 -2.74 7.38 11.48
N ALA A 94 -3.27 6.86 10.37
CA ALA A 94 -4.20 5.73 10.40
C ALA A 94 -3.55 4.48 11.03
N PHE A 95 -2.26 4.23 10.77
CA PHE A 95 -1.57 3.07 11.35
C PHE A 95 -1.42 3.24 12.85
N LYS A 96 -1.00 4.43 13.30
CA LYS A 96 -0.86 4.77 14.73
C LYS A 96 -2.17 4.66 15.50
N GLN A 97 -3.30 5.02 14.88
CA GLN A 97 -4.63 4.96 15.51
C GLN A 97 -5.19 3.54 15.58
N LEU A 98 -4.92 2.71 14.57
CA LEU A 98 -5.45 1.35 14.47
C LEU A 98 -4.60 0.33 15.21
N LYS A 99 -3.33 0.63 15.45
CA LYS A 99 -2.48 -0.20 16.31
C LYS A 99 -3.07 -0.15 17.74
N PRO A 100 -3.58 -1.27 18.29
CA PRO A 100 -3.96 -1.28 19.69
C PRO A 100 -2.70 -0.95 20.48
N GLY A 101 -2.68 0.20 21.15
CA GLY A 101 -1.55 0.58 21.98
C GLY A 101 -1.23 -0.59 22.91
N ASN A 102 0.03 -1.03 22.90
CA ASN A 102 0.56 -1.99 23.87
C ASN A 102 0.08 -1.55 25.27
N LYS A 103 -0.95 -2.21 25.80
CA LYS A 103 -1.42 -2.09 27.17
C LYS A 103 -1.23 -3.43 27.84
#